data_AF-A0A556SR92-F1
#
_entry.id   AF-A0A556SR92-F1
#
_cell.length_a   1.000
_cell.length_b   1.000
_cell.length_c   1.000
_cell.angle_alpha   90.00
_cell.angle_beta   90.00
_cell.angle_gamma   90.00
#
_symmetry.space_group_name_H-M   'P 1'
#
loop_
_entity.id
_entity.type
_entity.pdbx_description
1 polymer ?
#
loop_
_entity_poly.entity_id
_entity_poly.type
_entity_poly.pdbx_seq_one_letter_code
_entity_poly.pdbx_strand_id
1 'polypeptide(L)'
;MDNLKIQEFGEIDFSDPFFDTLKNDYSHGFINWWLKKVQLQDKAFVLYNDNFSTIDGFMYLKLENNIDDINPPLMDGCYLKVGTFKFNPAGTLRGERFIKKIFDVAIVNNVMGIYVTIFDKHDYLINLFKRYGFHSAGVKKSDNGSENVLLKKRQFTGNLEKDYPYINTNNNKYLLAIYPKFHTQLFPDSILITESSSIIHDVSHTNSIHKVYISKIQTLGNLKKGDIVVIYRTADEGKKAYFSSVATSICVIEEVRQMSTFSNKKEYVEYCTKYSVFTSEELNKLYDENHYKTSFPCYVIKFTYNIALSHRPNRKALINEVGLDSEIRWGCLKLTDKQFDKILKLGEVNESFIIN
;
A
#
# COMPACT_ATOMS: atom_id res chain seq x y z
N MET A 1 13.10 -10.67 -8.77
CA MET A 1 11.86 -11.45 -8.61
C MET A 1 11.23 -10.99 -7.33
N ASP A 2 9.91 -10.88 -7.30
CA ASP A 2 9.22 -10.54 -6.06
C ASP A 2 9.43 -11.65 -5.01
N ASN A 3 9.81 -11.27 -3.80
CA ASN A 3 10.05 -12.16 -2.66
C ASN A 3 8.79 -12.46 -1.83
N LEU A 4 7.66 -11.78 -2.10
CA LEU A 4 6.35 -12.13 -1.54
C LEU A 4 5.57 -12.96 -2.56
N LYS A 5 5.36 -14.24 -2.23
CA LYS A 5 4.68 -15.21 -3.10
C LYS A 5 3.34 -15.64 -2.53
N ILE A 6 2.46 -16.09 -3.40
CA ILE A 6 1.25 -16.85 -3.02
C ILE A 6 1.54 -18.30 -3.36
N GLN A 7 1.51 -19.18 -2.36
CA GLN A 7 1.86 -20.60 -2.51
C GLN A 7 0.85 -21.48 -1.80
N GLU A 8 0.69 -22.71 -2.30
CA GLU A 8 -0.09 -23.73 -1.61
C GLU A 8 0.65 -24.19 -0.35
N PHE A 9 -0.09 -24.53 0.72
CA PHE A 9 0.54 -24.98 1.97
C PHE A 9 1.48 -26.18 1.78
N GLY A 10 1.18 -27.07 0.83
CA GLY A 10 2.02 -28.22 0.51
C GLY A 10 3.36 -27.89 -0.14
N GLU A 11 3.52 -26.67 -0.66
CA GLU A 11 4.74 -26.19 -1.31
C GLU A 11 5.66 -25.43 -0.33
N ILE A 12 5.17 -25.14 0.88
CA ILE A 12 5.87 -24.33 1.87
C ILE A 12 6.64 -25.25 2.81
N ASP A 13 7.93 -24.96 3.03
CA ASP A 13 8.75 -25.70 3.99
C ASP A 13 8.29 -25.44 5.43
N PHE A 14 7.43 -26.33 5.95
CA PHE A 14 6.93 -26.27 7.31
C PHE A 14 7.99 -26.62 8.38
N SER A 15 9.16 -27.13 7.95
CA SER A 15 10.30 -27.38 8.82
C SER A 15 11.18 -26.15 9.03
N ASP A 16 10.97 -25.07 8.27
CA ASP A 16 11.68 -23.80 8.44
C ASP A 16 11.53 -23.29 9.90
N PRO A 17 12.63 -22.91 10.58
CA PRO A 17 12.63 -22.40 11.96
C PRO A 17 11.69 -21.21 12.18
N PHE A 18 11.32 -20.49 11.12
CA PHE A 18 10.28 -19.47 11.15
C PHE A 18 8.99 -19.97 11.80
N PHE A 19 8.60 -21.24 11.59
CA PHE A 19 7.36 -21.79 12.14
C PHE A 19 7.47 -22.25 13.59
N ASP A 20 8.66 -22.34 14.18
CA ASP A 20 8.84 -22.91 15.52
C ASP A 20 8.12 -22.08 16.59
N THR A 21 8.18 -20.75 16.52
CA THR A 21 7.44 -19.92 17.45
C THR A 21 5.93 -20.02 17.26
N LEU A 22 5.45 -20.26 16.03
CA LEU A 22 4.02 -20.47 15.77
C LEU A 22 3.55 -21.83 16.32
N LYS A 23 4.36 -22.88 16.18
CA LYS A 23 4.10 -24.19 16.79
C LYS A 23 4.03 -24.09 18.31
N ASN A 24 4.88 -23.27 18.92
CA ASN A 24 4.88 -23.03 20.37
C ASN A 24 3.67 -22.19 20.83
N ASP A 25 3.35 -21.12 20.10
CA ASP A 25 2.24 -20.21 20.43
C ASP A 25 0.87 -20.85 20.26
N TYR A 26 0.77 -21.84 19.38
CA TYR A 26 -0.45 -22.60 19.08
C TYR A 26 -0.22 -24.10 19.28
N SER A 27 0.33 -24.48 20.43
CA SER A 27 0.70 -25.86 20.77
C SER A 27 -0.47 -26.84 20.65
N HIS A 28 -1.69 -26.40 20.92
CA HIS A 28 -2.90 -27.17 20.73
C HIS A 28 -3.45 -26.98 19.31
N GLY A 29 -3.04 -27.88 18.40
CA GLY A 29 -3.72 -28.10 17.12
C GLY A 29 -3.11 -27.42 15.88
N PHE A 30 -2.04 -26.63 15.98
CA PHE A 30 -1.46 -25.94 14.82
C PHE A 30 -0.94 -26.89 13.72
N ILE A 31 -0.32 -28.01 14.10
CA ILE A 31 0.16 -29.03 13.14
C ILE A 31 -1.02 -29.67 12.40
N ASN A 32 -2.07 -30.07 13.13
CA ASN A 32 -3.27 -30.65 12.52
C ASN A 32 -3.99 -29.64 11.61
N TRP A 33 -4.03 -28.37 12.04
CA TRP A 33 -4.54 -27.27 11.22
C TRP A 33 -3.73 -27.13 9.92
N TRP A 34 -2.40 -27.14 9.99
CA TRP A 34 -1.53 -27.06 8.81
C TRP A 34 -1.79 -28.23 7.84
N LEU A 35 -1.81 -29.47 8.35
CA LEU A 35 -2.07 -30.66 7.53
C LEU A 35 -3.44 -30.59 6.84
N LYS A 36 -4.46 -30.09 7.52
CA LYS A 36 -5.78 -29.82 6.92
C LYS A 36 -5.69 -28.79 5.79
N LYS A 37 -4.86 -27.74 5.94
CA LYS A 37 -4.66 -26.72 4.90
C LYS A 37 -3.94 -27.26 3.68
N VAL A 38 -2.97 -28.16 3.87
CA VAL A 38 -2.34 -28.91 2.78
C VAL A 38 -3.38 -29.75 2.03
N GLN A 39 -4.21 -30.51 2.74
CA GLN A 39 -5.25 -31.36 2.13
C GLN A 39 -6.28 -30.57 1.32
N LEU A 40 -6.63 -29.37 1.78
CA LEU A 40 -7.57 -28.48 1.09
C LEU A 40 -6.93 -27.68 -0.05
N GLN A 41 -5.61 -27.81 -0.25
CA GLN A 41 -4.84 -27.01 -1.21
C GLN A 41 -5.03 -25.49 -1.00
N ASP A 42 -5.19 -25.10 0.27
CA ASP A 42 -5.30 -23.69 0.62
C ASP A 42 -3.99 -22.97 0.27
N LYS A 43 -4.08 -21.65 0.06
CA LYS A 43 -2.94 -20.80 -0.28
C LYS A 43 -2.65 -19.79 0.82
N ALA A 44 -1.38 -19.41 0.95
CA ALA A 44 -0.94 -18.37 1.86
C ALA A 44 0.06 -17.43 1.17
N PHE A 45 0.18 -16.21 1.72
CA PHE A 45 1.26 -15.31 1.36
C PHE A 45 2.52 -15.70 2.13
N VAL A 46 3.64 -15.85 1.43
CA VAL A 46 4.94 -16.22 1.99
C VAL A 46 5.97 -15.19 1.55
N LEU A 47 6.60 -14.53 2.51
CA LEU A 47 7.70 -13.61 2.28
C LEU A 47 9.01 -14.36 2.52
N TYR A 48 9.88 -14.36 1.52
CA TYR A 48 11.24 -14.90 1.65
C TYR A 48 12.25 -13.77 1.83
N ASN A 49 13.42 -14.11 2.40
CA ASN A 49 14.58 -13.24 2.33
C ASN A 49 15.06 -13.03 0.87
N ASP A 50 15.97 -12.09 0.65
CA ASP A 50 16.44 -11.72 -0.70
C ASP A 50 17.04 -12.90 -1.49
N ASN A 51 17.59 -13.90 -0.78
CA ASN A 51 18.24 -15.07 -1.37
C ASN A 51 17.27 -16.25 -1.53
N PHE A 52 15.99 -16.11 -1.18
CA PHE A 52 14.97 -17.15 -1.20
C PHE A 52 15.32 -18.41 -0.37
N SER A 53 16.18 -18.26 0.63
CA SER A 53 16.70 -19.38 1.43
C SER A 53 15.91 -19.62 2.72
N THR A 54 15.25 -18.60 3.25
CA THR A 54 14.50 -18.67 4.51
C THR A 54 13.21 -17.86 4.43
N ILE A 55 12.22 -18.26 5.23
CA ILE A 55 10.95 -17.54 5.36
C ILE A 55 11.09 -16.40 6.38
N ASP A 56 10.71 -15.21 5.93
CA ASP A 56 10.69 -13.98 6.72
C ASP A 56 9.27 -13.54 7.09
N GLY A 57 8.24 -14.11 6.45
CA GLY A 57 6.86 -13.79 6.77
C GLY A 57 5.86 -14.78 6.19
N PHE A 58 4.73 -14.90 6.87
CA PHE A 58 3.64 -15.78 6.50
C PHE A 58 2.31 -15.13 6.87
N MET A 59 1.36 -15.15 5.93
CA MET A 59 0.00 -14.67 6.17
C MET A 59 -1.02 -15.56 5.47
N TYR A 60 -1.88 -16.18 6.25
CA TYR A 60 -3.02 -16.93 5.76
C TYR A 60 -4.31 -16.10 5.92
N LEU A 61 -5.08 -16.01 4.84
CA LEU A 61 -6.37 -15.33 4.82
C LEU A 61 -7.47 -16.32 4.47
N LYS A 62 -8.66 -16.14 5.05
CA LYS A 62 -9.86 -16.88 4.66
C LYS A 62 -11.12 -16.06 4.80
N LEU A 63 -12.10 -16.38 3.96
CA LEU A 63 -13.46 -15.86 4.10
C LEU A 63 -14.22 -16.70 5.12
N GLU A 64 -14.95 -16.04 6.01
CA GLU A 64 -15.82 -16.66 6.99
C GLU A 64 -17.17 -15.93 7.06
N ASN A 65 -18.23 -16.68 7.35
CA ASN A 65 -19.57 -16.16 7.59
C ASN A 65 -19.98 -16.57 9.01
N ASN A 66 -20.76 -15.71 9.69
CA ASN A 66 -21.38 -15.98 10.99
C ASN A 66 -20.37 -16.52 12.03
N ILE A 67 -19.47 -15.65 12.49
CA ILE A 67 -18.41 -16.02 13.45
C ILE A 67 -18.98 -15.98 14.87
N ASP A 68 -19.31 -17.16 15.41
CA ASP A 68 -19.90 -17.37 16.74
C ASP A 68 -18.89 -17.78 17.82
N ASP A 69 -17.65 -18.10 17.43
CA ASP A 69 -16.56 -18.52 18.32
C ASP A 69 -15.78 -17.34 18.95
N ILE A 70 -16.32 -16.13 18.86
CA ILE A 70 -15.78 -14.89 19.43
C ILE A 70 -16.86 -14.15 20.23
N ASN A 71 -16.46 -13.35 21.21
CA ASN A 71 -17.38 -12.59 22.05
C ASN A 71 -17.06 -11.07 22.04
N PRO A 72 -18.00 -10.19 21.63
CA PRO A 72 -19.28 -10.51 20.99
C PRO A 72 -19.12 -11.20 19.62
N PRO A 73 -20.10 -12.01 19.19
CA PRO A 73 -20.07 -12.68 17.90
C PRO A 73 -20.17 -11.69 16.73
N LEU A 74 -19.54 -12.04 15.60
CA LEU A 74 -19.69 -11.29 14.35
C LEU A 74 -20.68 -12.04 13.44
N MET A 75 -21.96 -11.65 13.56
CA MET A 75 -23.06 -12.21 12.78
C MET A 75 -23.30 -11.42 11.49
N ASP A 76 -24.07 -12.04 10.59
CA ASP A 76 -24.67 -11.42 9.40
C ASP A 76 -23.67 -10.74 8.46
N GLY A 77 -22.91 -11.55 7.72
CA GLY A 77 -22.06 -11.07 6.64
C GLY A 77 -20.87 -11.97 6.35
N CYS A 78 -20.19 -11.70 5.24
CA CYS A 78 -18.92 -12.31 4.90
C CYS A 78 -17.78 -11.42 5.39
N TYR A 79 -16.88 -11.98 6.18
CA TYR A 79 -15.72 -11.30 6.72
C TYR A 79 -14.44 -11.93 6.19
N LEU A 80 -13.42 -11.10 5.99
CA LEU A 80 -12.06 -11.60 5.76
C LEU A 80 -11.36 -11.79 7.10
N LYS A 81 -11.05 -13.03 7.45
CA LYS A 81 -10.20 -13.35 8.59
C LYS A 81 -8.75 -13.31 8.17
N VAL A 82 -7.95 -12.53 8.87
CA VAL A 82 -6.50 -12.73 8.94
C VAL A 82 -6.28 -13.85 9.96
N GLY A 83 -5.95 -15.05 9.45
CA GLY A 83 -5.71 -16.23 10.27
C GLY A 83 -4.31 -16.18 10.88
N THR A 84 -3.45 -17.12 10.52
CA THR A 84 -2.05 -17.08 10.96
C THR A 84 -1.32 -15.94 10.27
N PHE A 85 -0.78 -15.01 11.04
CA PHE A 85 0.01 -13.89 10.54
C PHE A 85 1.25 -13.68 11.40
N LYS A 86 2.42 -13.76 10.78
CA LYS A 86 3.72 -13.51 11.41
C LYS A 86 4.69 -12.97 10.37
N PHE A 87 5.60 -12.10 10.80
CA PHE A 87 6.80 -11.77 10.04
C PHE A 87 7.94 -11.37 10.96
N ASN A 88 9.17 -11.57 10.50
CA ASN A 88 10.37 -11.14 11.17
C ASN A 88 10.66 -9.68 10.80
N PRO A 89 10.69 -8.75 11.77
CA PRO A 89 11.04 -7.36 11.50
C PRO A 89 12.47 -7.26 10.94
N ALA A 90 12.61 -6.58 9.79
CA ALA A 90 13.91 -6.32 9.15
C ALA A 90 14.16 -4.82 8.93
N GLY A 91 13.36 -3.94 9.55
CA GLY A 91 13.47 -2.48 9.37
C GLY A 91 12.92 -1.94 8.05
N THR A 92 12.37 -2.79 7.17
CA THR A 92 11.90 -2.42 5.82
C THR A 92 10.38 -2.22 5.72
N LEU A 93 9.66 -1.96 6.82
CA LEU A 93 8.20 -1.74 6.82
C LEU A 93 7.35 -2.88 6.20
N ARG A 94 7.83 -4.13 6.24
CA ARG A 94 7.12 -5.34 5.75
C ARG A 94 5.68 -5.47 6.25
N GLY A 95 5.40 -5.02 7.47
CA GLY A 95 4.05 -4.99 8.02
C GLY A 95 3.06 -4.20 7.16
N GLU A 96 3.46 -3.04 6.64
CA GLU A 96 2.59 -2.22 5.78
C GLU A 96 2.28 -2.92 4.45
N ARG A 97 3.25 -3.67 3.92
CA ARG A 97 3.06 -4.48 2.72
C ARG A 97 2.00 -5.58 2.92
N PHE A 98 2.03 -6.27 4.06
CA PHE A 98 1.00 -7.26 4.40
C PHE A 98 -0.36 -6.61 4.63
N ILE A 99 -0.42 -5.48 5.33
CA ILE A 99 -1.66 -4.71 5.50
C ILE A 99 -2.27 -4.35 4.14
N LYS A 100 -1.44 -3.90 3.19
CA LYS A 100 -1.91 -3.63 1.82
C LYS A 100 -2.52 -4.88 1.18
N LYS A 101 -1.87 -6.04 1.25
CA LYS A 101 -2.41 -7.29 0.68
C LYS A 101 -3.69 -7.76 1.37
N ILE A 102 -3.82 -7.55 2.67
CA ILE A 102 -5.08 -7.80 3.41
C ILE A 102 -6.22 -6.95 2.81
N PHE A 103 -5.95 -5.67 2.56
CA PHE A 103 -6.93 -4.76 1.96
C PHE A 103 -7.26 -5.10 0.52
N ASP A 104 -6.26 -5.41 -0.31
CA ASP A 104 -6.46 -5.82 -1.71
C ASP A 104 -7.43 -7.02 -1.78
N VAL A 105 -7.22 -8.05 -0.94
CA VAL A 105 -8.08 -9.24 -0.87
C VAL A 105 -9.47 -8.89 -0.36
N ALA A 106 -9.58 -8.05 0.67
CA ALA A 106 -10.88 -7.65 1.23
C ALA A 106 -11.75 -6.91 0.20
N ILE A 107 -11.15 -5.99 -0.55
CA ILE A 107 -11.84 -5.20 -1.57
C ILE A 107 -12.32 -6.07 -2.73
N VAL A 108 -11.45 -6.95 -3.24
CA VAL A 108 -11.81 -7.87 -4.34
C VAL A 108 -12.97 -8.79 -3.94
N ASN A 109 -13.01 -9.24 -2.68
CA ASN A 109 -14.06 -10.13 -2.19
C ASN A 109 -15.30 -9.38 -1.64
N ASN A 110 -15.32 -8.04 -1.68
CA ASN A 110 -16.42 -7.20 -1.20
C ASN A 110 -16.94 -7.62 0.20
N VAL A 111 -16.01 -7.83 1.14
CA VAL A 111 -16.35 -8.29 2.50
C VAL A 111 -16.94 -7.16 3.34
N MET A 112 -17.76 -7.52 4.33
CA MET A 112 -18.34 -6.58 5.29
C MET A 112 -17.27 -5.95 6.20
N GLY A 113 -16.25 -6.73 6.52
CA GLY A 113 -15.15 -6.29 7.36
C GLY A 113 -14.00 -7.28 7.36
N ILE A 114 -12.90 -6.84 7.95
CA ILE A 114 -11.68 -7.60 8.13
C ILE A 114 -11.48 -7.76 9.62
N TYR A 115 -11.17 -8.96 10.08
CA TYR A 115 -10.85 -9.17 11.48
C TYR A 115 -9.63 -10.08 11.66
N VAL A 116 -8.97 -9.94 12.80
CA VAL A 116 -7.77 -10.70 13.17
C VAL A 116 -7.83 -11.06 14.65
N THR A 117 -7.38 -12.26 15.00
CA THR A 117 -7.17 -12.67 16.40
C THR A 117 -5.68 -12.59 16.72
N ILE A 118 -5.33 -11.92 17.82
CA ILE A 118 -3.93 -11.67 18.20
C ILE A 118 -3.78 -11.78 19.72
N PHE A 119 -2.79 -12.54 20.20
CA PHE A 119 -2.40 -12.55 21.61
C PHE A 119 -1.83 -11.18 22.06
N ASP A 120 -2.13 -10.78 23.29
CA ASP A 120 -1.68 -9.49 23.89
C ASP A 120 -0.17 -9.25 23.79
N LYS A 121 0.64 -10.32 23.86
CA LYS A 121 2.11 -10.23 23.77
C LYS A 121 2.65 -9.65 22.45
N HIS A 122 1.82 -9.51 21.42
CA HIS A 122 2.22 -9.00 20.10
C HIS A 122 1.87 -7.52 19.89
N ASP A 123 2.31 -6.65 20.80
CA ASP A 123 2.05 -5.20 20.78
C ASP A 123 2.31 -4.53 19.42
N TYR A 124 3.39 -4.92 18.76
CA TYR A 124 3.75 -4.36 17.46
C TYR A 124 2.67 -4.62 16.39
N LEU A 125 2.14 -5.85 16.31
CA LEU A 125 1.07 -6.19 15.36
C LEU A 125 -0.23 -5.47 15.73
N ILE A 126 -0.58 -5.44 17.01
CA ILE A 126 -1.78 -4.74 17.50
C ILE A 126 -1.73 -3.26 17.11
N ASN A 127 -0.59 -2.61 17.32
CA ASN A 127 -0.40 -1.19 16.96
C ASN A 127 -0.39 -0.97 15.44
N LEU A 128 0.19 -1.89 14.66
CA LEU A 128 0.13 -1.84 13.20
C LEU A 128 -1.31 -1.88 12.69
N PHE A 129 -2.13 -2.84 13.15
CA PHE A 129 -3.54 -2.92 12.77
C PHE A 129 -4.32 -1.68 13.23
N LYS A 130 -4.13 -1.21 14.48
CA LYS A 130 -4.80 -0.02 15.00
C LYS A 130 -4.48 1.24 14.19
N ARG A 131 -3.24 1.39 13.72
CA ARG A 131 -2.83 2.50 12.84
C ARG A 131 -3.67 2.56 11.57
N TYR A 132 -4.00 1.41 10.99
CA TYR A 132 -4.84 1.28 9.80
C TYR A 132 -6.34 1.15 10.10
N GLY A 133 -6.79 1.61 11.26
CA GLY A 133 -8.21 1.77 11.59
C GLY A 133 -8.90 0.51 12.11
N PHE A 134 -8.16 -0.53 12.50
CA PHE A 134 -8.73 -1.62 13.26
C PHE A 134 -8.96 -1.18 14.72
N HIS A 135 -10.06 -1.63 15.32
CA HIS A 135 -10.39 -1.38 16.72
C HIS A 135 -10.64 -2.71 17.45
N SER A 136 -10.51 -2.71 18.78
CA SER A 136 -10.88 -3.88 19.58
C SER A 136 -12.38 -4.10 19.49
N ALA A 137 -12.79 -5.31 19.11
CA ALA A 137 -14.18 -5.67 18.90
C ALA A 137 -14.62 -6.87 19.75
N GLY A 138 -13.70 -7.53 20.44
CA GLY A 138 -14.02 -8.68 21.28
C GLY A 138 -12.82 -9.52 21.67
N VAL A 139 -13.11 -10.71 22.15
CA VAL A 139 -12.12 -11.69 22.60
C VAL A 139 -12.47 -13.07 22.04
N LYS A 140 -11.46 -13.81 21.62
CA LYS A 140 -11.56 -15.23 21.29
C LYS A 140 -10.89 -16.05 22.38
N LYS A 141 -11.60 -17.04 22.93
CA LYS A 141 -11.03 -18.00 23.89
C LYS A 141 -10.80 -19.34 23.20
N SER A 142 -9.66 -19.96 23.49
CA SER A 142 -9.29 -21.30 23.02
C SER A 142 -8.45 -22.02 24.06
N ASP A 143 -8.10 -23.27 23.79
CA ASP A 143 -7.16 -24.04 24.63
C ASP A 143 -5.76 -23.41 24.68
N ASN A 144 -5.42 -22.56 23.69
CA ASN A 144 -4.15 -21.82 23.67
C ASN A 144 -4.21 -20.50 24.47
N GLY A 145 -5.37 -20.16 25.05
CA GLY A 145 -5.59 -18.95 25.84
C GLY A 145 -6.56 -17.96 25.22
N SER A 146 -6.37 -16.68 25.52
CA SER A 146 -7.27 -15.58 25.15
C SER A 146 -6.59 -14.66 24.14
N GLU A 147 -7.23 -14.42 23.01
CA GLU A 147 -6.76 -13.52 21.95
C GLU A 147 -7.70 -12.31 21.83
N ASN A 148 -7.14 -11.13 21.57
CA ASN A 148 -7.94 -9.97 21.19
C ASN A 148 -8.46 -10.15 19.77
N VAL A 149 -9.70 -9.73 19.54
CA VAL A 149 -10.28 -9.60 18.21
C VAL A 149 -10.19 -8.14 17.79
N LEU A 150 -9.40 -7.85 16.76
CA LEU A 150 -9.38 -6.54 16.13
C LEU A 150 -10.21 -6.58 14.85
N LEU A 151 -11.07 -5.59 14.66
CA LEU A 151 -12.01 -5.49 13.55
C LEU A 151 -11.84 -4.16 12.82
N LYS A 152 -11.96 -4.21 11.50
CA LYS A 152 -12.14 -3.05 10.65
C LYS A 152 -13.30 -3.29 9.69
N LYS A 153 -14.29 -2.40 9.75
CA LYS A 153 -15.36 -2.31 8.74
C LYS A 153 -15.07 -1.16 7.80
N ARG A 154 -15.73 -1.15 6.64
CA ARG A 154 -15.68 -0.03 5.70
C ARG A 154 -16.34 1.20 6.34
N GLN A 155 -15.52 2.16 6.74
CA GLN A 155 -15.94 3.43 7.34
C GLN A 155 -14.96 4.52 6.93
N PHE A 156 -15.47 5.75 6.79
CA PHE A 156 -14.67 6.95 6.58
C PHE A 156 -14.68 7.79 7.85
N THR A 157 -13.50 8.11 8.37
CA THR A 157 -13.29 8.80 9.64
C THR A 157 -12.69 10.20 9.47
N GLY A 158 -12.20 10.53 8.27
CA GLY A 158 -11.42 11.73 7.98
C GLY A 158 -9.93 11.59 8.33
N ASN A 159 -9.51 10.46 8.89
CA ASN A 159 -8.12 10.16 9.16
C ASN A 159 -7.54 9.28 8.04
N LEU A 160 -6.64 9.83 7.23
CA LEU A 160 -6.09 9.16 6.04
C LEU A 160 -5.48 7.77 6.31
N GLU A 161 -4.78 7.58 7.42
CA GLU A 161 -4.19 6.27 7.74
C GLU A 161 -5.28 5.25 8.10
N LYS A 162 -6.27 5.69 8.89
CA LYS A 162 -7.40 4.84 9.28
C LYS A 162 -8.38 4.62 8.15
N ASP A 163 -8.45 5.52 7.18
CA ASP A 163 -9.37 5.42 6.04
C ASP A 163 -8.75 4.65 4.88
N TYR A 164 -7.44 4.38 4.91
CA TYR A 164 -6.78 3.51 3.93
C TYR A 164 -7.49 2.14 3.82
N PRO A 165 -7.68 1.59 2.61
CA PRO A 165 -7.26 2.11 1.30
C PRO A 165 -8.30 3.02 0.62
N TYR A 166 -9.40 3.34 1.29
CA TYR A 166 -10.53 4.02 0.68
C TYR A 166 -10.20 5.46 0.28
N ILE A 167 -10.82 5.94 -0.80
CA ILE A 167 -10.67 7.31 -1.28
C ILE A 167 -12.01 8.04 -1.29
N ASN A 168 -12.01 9.25 -0.72
CA ASN A 168 -13.16 10.16 -0.76
C ASN A 168 -13.03 11.10 -1.96
N THR A 169 -13.92 10.94 -2.92
CA THR A 169 -13.88 11.65 -4.21
C THR A 169 -14.46 13.05 -4.15
N ASN A 170 -14.83 13.60 -2.99
CA ASN A 170 -15.27 14.99 -2.89
C ASN A 170 -14.12 16.02 -2.88
N ASN A 171 -12.88 15.59 -2.65
CA ASN A 171 -11.71 16.47 -2.66
C ASN A 171 -11.26 16.86 -4.08
N ASN A 172 -10.33 17.81 -4.22
CA ASN A 172 -9.80 18.14 -5.54
C ASN A 172 -9.02 16.94 -6.11
N LYS A 173 -9.03 16.80 -7.43
CA LYS A 173 -8.27 15.77 -8.14
C LYS A 173 -7.22 16.41 -9.03
N TYR A 174 -6.06 15.78 -9.09
CA TYR A 174 -4.96 16.20 -9.95
C TYR A 174 -4.33 15.00 -10.64
N LEU A 175 -3.64 15.24 -11.74
CA LEU A 175 -2.72 14.32 -12.37
C LEU A 175 -1.30 14.80 -12.09
N LEU A 176 -0.46 13.94 -11.50
CA LEU A 176 0.91 14.24 -11.12
C LEU A 176 1.90 13.42 -11.94
N ALA A 177 2.76 14.09 -12.69
CA ALA A 177 3.82 13.46 -13.44
C ALA A 177 4.96 12.96 -12.54
N ILE A 178 5.33 11.70 -12.74
CA ILE A 178 6.49 11.06 -12.13
C ILE A 178 7.40 10.53 -13.25
N TYR A 179 8.70 10.79 -13.12
CA TYR A 179 9.67 10.27 -14.07
C TYR A 179 9.82 8.74 -13.93
N PRO A 180 9.98 8.00 -15.05
CA PRO A 180 10.21 6.55 -15.07
C PRO A 180 11.21 6.04 -14.04
N LYS A 181 12.37 6.70 -13.91
CA LYS A 181 13.44 6.29 -13.00
C LYS A 181 13.03 6.22 -11.52
N PHE A 182 11.95 6.88 -11.13
CA PHE A 182 11.42 6.86 -9.77
C PHE A 182 10.12 6.06 -9.63
N HIS A 183 9.44 5.78 -10.75
CA HIS A 183 8.06 5.32 -10.74
C HIS A 183 7.91 3.92 -10.16
N THR A 184 8.53 2.90 -10.76
CA THR A 184 8.34 1.50 -10.33
C THR A 184 8.79 1.26 -8.90
N GLN A 185 9.87 1.92 -8.47
CA GLN A 185 10.38 1.79 -7.10
C GLN A 185 9.43 2.43 -6.07
N LEU A 186 8.82 3.58 -6.38
CA LEU A 186 7.78 4.18 -5.53
C LEU A 186 6.48 3.39 -5.58
N PHE A 187 6.10 2.86 -6.75
CA PHE A 187 4.79 2.25 -7.02
C PHE A 187 4.95 0.83 -7.54
N PRO A 188 5.45 -0.13 -6.73
CA PRO A 188 5.81 -1.47 -7.20
C PRO A 188 4.64 -2.24 -7.81
N ASP A 189 3.43 -2.15 -7.22
CA ASP A 189 2.25 -2.83 -7.79
C ASP A 189 1.76 -2.22 -9.12
N SER A 190 2.30 -1.06 -9.51
CA SER A 190 1.98 -0.36 -10.76
C SER A 190 3.03 -0.55 -11.85
N ILE A 191 3.96 -1.48 -11.65
CA ILE A 191 4.96 -1.88 -12.65
C ILE A 191 4.31 -2.16 -14.02
N LEU A 192 4.96 -1.74 -15.09
CA LEU A 192 4.53 -2.02 -16.46
C LEU A 192 5.05 -3.39 -16.92
N ILE A 193 4.34 -4.05 -17.84
CA ILE A 193 4.77 -5.33 -18.44
C ILE A 193 6.15 -5.20 -19.14
N THR A 194 6.51 -4.00 -19.59
CA THR A 194 7.80 -3.69 -20.22
C THR A 194 8.94 -3.42 -19.24
N GLU A 195 8.68 -3.47 -17.93
CA GLU A 195 9.66 -3.20 -16.88
C GLU A 195 10.08 -4.49 -16.17
N SER A 196 11.33 -4.54 -15.72
CA SER A 196 11.84 -5.71 -15.00
C SER A 196 11.48 -5.63 -13.52
N SER A 197 10.93 -6.71 -12.96
CA SER A 197 10.72 -6.84 -11.50
C SER A 197 12.02 -6.92 -10.70
N SER A 198 13.19 -7.04 -11.35
CA SER A 198 14.49 -7.05 -10.67
C SER A 198 14.86 -5.71 -10.02
N ILE A 199 14.20 -4.61 -10.38
CA ILE A 199 14.42 -3.28 -9.79
C ILE A 199 13.60 -3.06 -8.52
N ILE A 200 12.72 -4.00 -8.18
CA ILE A 200 11.93 -3.99 -6.95
C ILE A 200 12.70 -4.77 -5.89
N HIS A 201 13.16 -4.05 -4.87
CA HIS A 201 13.89 -4.61 -3.74
C HIS A 201 13.04 -4.53 -2.46
N ASP A 202 13.29 -5.43 -1.50
CA ASP A 202 12.69 -5.37 -0.17
C ASP A 202 13.31 -4.22 0.64
N VAL A 203 12.82 -3.02 0.39
CA VAL A 203 13.25 -1.78 1.04
C VAL A 203 12.05 -0.97 1.50
N SER A 204 12.25 -0.09 2.49
CA SER A 204 11.16 0.63 3.17
C SER A 204 10.23 1.38 2.22
N HIS A 205 10.76 2.09 1.23
CA HIS A 205 9.93 2.84 0.30
C HIS A 205 9.10 1.95 -0.62
N THR A 206 9.56 0.74 -0.97
CA THR A 206 8.80 -0.24 -1.77
C THR A 206 7.62 -0.78 -0.96
N ASN A 207 7.89 -1.21 0.26
CA ASN A 207 6.93 -1.89 1.13
C ASN A 207 5.89 -0.95 1.77
N SER A 208 6.25 0.32 1.93
CA SER A 208 5.42 1.30 2.61
C SER A 208 4.14 1.60 1.82
N ILE A 209 3.06 1.84 2.56
CA ILE A 209 1.83 2.44 2.01
C ILE A 209 2.05 3.92 1.73
N HIS A 210 2.86 4.59 2.55
CA HIS A 210 3.23 5.99 2.42
C HIS A 210 4.38 6.18 1.45
N LYS A 211 4.33 7.23 0.66
CA LYS A 211 5.36 7.58 -0.32
C LYS A 211 5.75 9.04 -0.18
N VAL A 212 7.02 9.32 -0.37
CA VAL A 212 7.57 10.68 -0.45
C VAL A 212 8.18 10.90 -1.83
N TYR A 213 7.74 11.96 -2.49
CA TYR A 213 8.30 12.41 -3.76
C TYR A 213 8.76 13.87 -3.66
N ILE A 214 9.84 14.18 -4.37
CA ILE A 214 10.47 15.50 -4.33
C ILE A 214 10.44 16.08 -5.74
N SER A 215 9.92 17.30 -5.88
CA SER A 215 9.67 17.91 -7.18
C SER A 215 9.72 19.42 -7.15
N LYS A 216 10.13 20.02 -8.27
CA LYS A 216 10.15 21.47 -8.49
C LYS A 216 8.93 21.96 -9.29
N ILE A 217 7.90 21.13 -9.45
CA ILE A 217 6.66 21.53 -10.12
C ILE A 217 5.95 22.58 -9.25
N GLN A 218 5.82 23.81 -9.74
CA GLN A 218 5.36 24.94 -8.94
C GLN A 218 3.88 24.82 -8.52
N THR A 219 3.04 24.20 -9.35
CA THR A 219 1.61 23.99 -9.05
C THR A 219 1.36 23.01 -7.90
N LEU A 220 2.38 22.32 -7.39
CA LEU A 220 2.28 21.47 -6.20
C LEU A 220 1.91 22.25 -4.94
N GLY A 221 2.25 23.54 -4.87
CA GLY A 221 1.85 24.40 -3.76
C GLY A 221 0.33 24.56 -3.59
N ASN A 222 -0.46 24.17 -4.60
CA ASN A 222 -1.92 24.22 -4.55
C ASN A 222 -2.56 22.96 -3.91
N LEU A 223 -1.79 21.88 -3.78
CA LEU A 223 -2.27 20.62 -3.23
C LEU A 223 -2.47 20.74 -1.73
N LYS A 224 -3.56 20.14 -1.24
CA LYS A 224 -3.92 20.10 0.17
C LYS A 224 -4.07 18.66 0.63
N LYS A 225 -3.94 18.46 1.94
CA LYS A 225 -4.25 17.18 2.59
C LYS A 225 -5.66 16.72 2.18
N GLY A 226 -5.77 15.47 1.74
CA GLY A 226 -7.01 14.86 1.26
C GLY A 226 -7.25 15.00 -0.25
N ASP A 227 -6.52 15.87 -0.96
CA ASP A 227 -6.60 15.92 -2.42
C ASP A 227 -6.14 14.58 -3.03
N ILE A 228 -6.78 14.20 -4.13
CA ILE A 228 -6.49 12.96 -4.85
C ILE A 228 -5.50 13.25 -5.98
N VAL A 229 -4.51 12.38 -6.15
CA VAL A 229 -3.58 12.45 -7.28
C VAL A 229 -3.58 11.16 -8.08
N VAL A 230 -3.78 11.29 -9.39
CA VAL A 230 -3.53 10.26 -10.39
C VAL A 230 -2.05 10.32 -10.76
N ILE A 231 -1.32 9.24 -10.47
CA ILE A 231 0.11 9.14 -10.82
C ILE A 231 0.26 8.86 -12.31
N TYR A 232 0.88 9.79 -13.02
CA TYR A 232 1.17 9.72 -14.44
C TYR A 232 2.66 9.49 -14.66
N ARG A 233 3.02 8.27 -15.08
CA ARG A 233 4.39 7.93 -15.46
C ARG A 233 4.68 8.55 -16.82
N THR A 234 5.70 9.41 -16.92
CA THR A 234 6.09 10.01 -18.19
C THR A 234 6.78 9.01 -19.11
N ALA A 235 7.08 9.42 -20.35
CA ALA A 235 7.85 8.61 -21.28
C ALA A 235 9.26 8.37 -20.77
N ASP A 236 9.82 7.21 -21.09
CA ASP A 236 11.27 7.01 -21.05
C ASP A 236 11.95 7.94 -22.06
N GLU A 237 13.23 8.22 -21.83
CA GLU A 237 14.05 8.98 -22.76
C GLU A 237 14.01 8.36 -24.17
N GLY A 238 13.87 9.21 -25.19
CA GLY A 238 13.77 8.77 -26.59
C GLY A 238 12.42 8.17 -27.02
N LYS A 239 11.45 7.96 -26.11
CA LYS A 239 10.12 7.44 -26.48
C LYS A 239 9.08 8.56 -26.68
N LYS A 240 8.17 8.35 -27.63
CA LYS A 240 7.03 9.25 -27.85
C LYS A 240 5.99 9.12 -26.73
N ALA A 241 5.82 10.18 -25.95
CA ALA A 241 4.89 10.22 -24.81
C ALA A 241 3.44 9.86 -25.15
N TYR A 242 2.99 10.14 -26.37
CA TYR A 242 1.61 9.88 -26.81
C TYR A 242 1.17 8.42 -26.62
N PHE A 243 2.08 7.46 -26.74
CA PHE A 243 1.78 6.04 -26.56
C PHE A 243 2.45 5.40 -25.34
N SER A 244 3.54 6.00 -24.82
CA SER A 244 4.35 5.39 -23.75
C SER A 244 4.10 5.93 -22.35
N SER A 245 3.56 7.14 -22.23
CA SER A 245 3.20 7.69 -20.91
C SER A 245 1.83 7.20 -20.49
N VAL A 246 1.66 6.88 -19.21
CA VAL A 246 0.48 6.18 -18.70
C VAL A 246 0.05 6.70 -17.33
N ALA A 247 -1.26 6.75 -17.07
CA ALA A 247 -1.77 6.83 -15.71
C ALA A 247 -1.70 5.45 -15.06
N THR A 248 -1.27 5.39 -13.80
CA THR A 248 -0.85 4.13 -13.18
C THR A 248 -1.43 3.88 -11.80
N SER A 249 -1.62 4.92 -11.00
CA SER A 249 -2.00 4.78 -9.59
C SER A 249 -2.90 5.92 -9.14
N ILE A 250 -3.68 5.69 -8.09
CA ILE A 250 -4.40 6.71 -7.35
C ILE A 250 -3.81 6.80 -5.95
N CYS A 251 -3.50 8.02 -5.52
CA CYS A 251 -2.94 8.32 -4.20
C CYS A 251 -3.74 9.46 -3.55
N VAL A 252 -3.62 9.59 -2.23
CA VAL A 252 -4.21 10.69 -1.47
C VAL A 252 -3.11 11.49 -0.78
N ILE A 253 -3.13 12.82 -0.94
CA ILE A 253 -2.15 13.71 -0.34
C ILE A 253 -2.28 13.71 1.18
N GLU A 254 -1.18 13.40 1.86
CA GLU A 254 -1.07 13.55 3.31
C GLU A 254 -0.56 14.94 3.67
N GLU A 255 0.49 15.38 2.96
CA GLU A 255 1.21 16.60 3.28
C GLU A 255 2.00 17.09 2.07
N VAL A 256 2.08 18.42 1.90
CA VAL A 256 3.00 19.05 0.94
C VAL A 256 3.77 20.13 1.68
N ARG A 257 5.09 19.99 1.76
CA ARG A 257 6.00 20.96 2.38
C ARG A 257 6.91 21.57 1.34
N GLN A 258 7.20 22.86 1.48
CA GLN A 258 8.36 23.43 0.79
C GLN A 258 9.63 22.97 1.49
N MET A 259 10.67 22.67 0.73
CA MET A 259 11.96 22.24 1.27
C MET A 259 12.60 23.29 2.19
N SER A 260 12.30 24.57 1.97
CA SER A 260 12.70 25.69 2.82
C SER A 260 12.07 25.67 4.22
N THR A 261 11.00 24.90 4.44
CA THR A 261 10.28 24.82 5.74
C THR A 261 10.82 23.74 6.67
N PHE A 262 11.81 22.96 6.26
CA PHE A 262 12.54 22.07 7.16
C PHE A 262 13.54 22.86 7.97
N SER A 263 13.62 22.62 9.27
CA SER A 263 14.48 23.43 10.17
C SER A 263 15.96 23.24 9.86
N ASN A 264 16.33 22.05 9.39
CA ASN A 264 17.70 21.70 9.01
C ASN A 264 17.72 20.47 8.09
N LYS A 265 18.90 20.20 7.52
CA LYS A 265 19.13 19.07 6.61
C LYS A 265 18.81 17.72 7.26
N LYS A 266 19.12 17.55 8.55
CA LYS A 266 18.88 16.30 9.29
C LYS A 266 17.38 15.99 9.35
N GLU A 267 16.55 16.95 9.73
CA GLU A 267 15.08 16.80 9.76
C GLU A 267 14.53 16.38 8.39
N TYR A 268 14.98 17.05 7.33
CA TYR A 268 14.56 16.73 5.95
C TYR A 268 14.97 15.32 5.52
N VAL A 269 16.22 14.92 5.77
CA VAL A 269 16.70 13.58 5.40
C VAL A 269 15.94 12.51 6.19
N GLU A 270 15.76 12.69 7.50
CA GLU A 270 15.01 11.75 8.36
C GLU A 270 13.56 11.60 7.89
N TYR A 271 12.92 12.71 7.49
CA TYR A 271 11.57 12.72 6.95
C TYR A 271 11.46 11.92 5.63
N CYS A 272 12.43 12.08 4.73
CA CYS A 272 12.37 11.48 3.38
C CYS A 272 12.85 10.02 3.32
N THR A 273 13.88 9.66 4.09
CA THR A 273 14.64 8.40 3.93
C THR A 273 13.75 7.15 3.98
N LYS A 274 12.72 7.13 4.83
CA LYS A 274 11.87 5.94 5.01
C LYS A 274 10.92 5.68 3.83
N TYR A 275 10.51 6.73 3.13
CA TYR A 275 9.35 6.70 2.24
C TYR A 275 9.67 7.16 0.81
N SER A 276 10.90 7.59 0.55
CA SER A 276 11.34 8.06 -0.76
C SER A 276 12.34 7.09 -1.39
N VAL A 277 12.44 7.12 -2.72
CA VAL A 277 13.41 6.34 -3.50
C VAL A 277 14.79 6.99 -3.59
N PHE A 278 14.93 8.22 -3.08
CA PHE A 278 16.19 8.95 -3.18
C PHE A 278 17.21 8.38 -2.21
N THR A 279 18.45 8.25 -2.67
CA THR A 279 19.56 7.88 -1.80
C THR A 279 19.88 9.02 -0.83
N SER A 280 20.57 8.71 0.28
CA SER A 280 21.06 9.74 1.20
C SER A 280 21.87 10.82 0.48
N GLU A 281 22.72 10.44 -0.48
CA GLU A 281 23.51 11.39 -1.29
C GLU A 281 22.61 12.29 -2.15
N GLU A 282 21.62 11.72 -2.83
CA GLU A 282 20.65 12.48 -3.63
C GLU A 282 19.84 13.44 -2.77
N LEU A 283 19.38 12.99 -1.60
CA LEU A 283 18.66 13.84 -0.63
C LEU A 283 19.53 15.01 -0.18
N ASN A 284 20.77 14.75 0.24
CA ASN A 284 21.71 15.79 0.67
C ASN A 284 21.93 16.83 -0.44
N LYS A 285 22.18 16.36 -1.68
CA LYS A 285 22.35 17.24 -2.84
C LYS A 285 21.10 18.07 -3.13
N LEU A 286 19.92 17.45 -3.11
CA LEU A 286 18.65 18.15 -3.32
C LEU A 286 18.43 19.24 -2.27
N TYR A 287 18.77 18.98 -1.01
CA TYR A 287 18.70 19.98 0.06
C TYR A 287 19.63 21.15 -0.20
N ASP A 288 20.92 20.87 -0.42
CA ASP A 288 21.94 21.91 -0.62
C ASP A 288 21.63 22.82 -1.81
N GLU A 289 21.07 22.26 -2.87
CA GLU A 289 20.71 23.02 -4.06
C GLU A 289 19.44 23.86 -3.93
N ASN A 290 18.51 23.52 -3.02
CA ASN A 290 17.14 24.06 -3.09
C ASN A 290 16.58 24.59 -1.77
N HIS A 291 17.16 24.26 -0.61
CA HIS A 291 16.60 24.64 0.69
C HIS A 291 16.43 26.16 0.85
N TYR A 292 17.38 26.96 0.37
CA TYR A 292 17.32 28.43 0.46
C TYR A 292 16.57 29.11 -0.70
N LYS A 293 16.02 28.34 -1.66
CA LYS A 293 15.33 28.88 -2.85
C LYS A 293 13.83 29.04 -2.56
N THR A 294 13.40 30.27 -2.31
CA THR A 294 11.99 30.58 -2.00
C THR A 294 11.17 31.06 -3.19
N SER A 295 11.78 31.66 -4.22
CA SER A 295 11.05 32.13 -5.42
C SER A 295 10.64 31.02 -6.38
N PHE A 296 11.38 29.91 -6.38
CA PHE A 296 11.08 28.68 -7.14
C PHE A 296 11.27 27.48 -6.22
N PRO A 297 10.35 27.29 -5.25
CA PRO A 297 10.51 26.28 -4.22
C PRO A 297 10.57 24.86 -4.80
N CYS A 298 11.33 24.02 -4.10
CA CYS A 298 11.27 22.58 -4.23
C CYS A 298 10.27 22.05 -3.19
N TYR A 299 9.39 21.14 -3.59
CA TYR A 299 8.36 20.57 -2.74
C TYR A 299 8.69 19.13 -2.37
N VAL A 300 8.41 18.78 -1.12
CA VAL A 300 8.40 17.42 -0.59
C VAL A 300 6.94 17.04 -0.39
N ILE A 301 6.49 16.02 -1.10
CA ILE A 301 5.09 15.59 -1.17
C ILE A 301 5.00 14.22 -0.50
N LYS A 302 4.13 14.09 0.50
CA LYS A 302 3.80 12.82 1.14
C LYS A 302 2.38 12.40 0.78
N PHE A 303 2.19 11.15 0.38
CA PHE A 303 0.88 10.61 0.03
C PHE A 303 0.76 9.12 0.33
N THR A 304 -0.47 8.65 0.54
CA THR A 304 -0.79 7.22 0.61
C THR A 304 -0.95 6.65 -0.79
N TYR A 305 -0.39 5.46 -1.04
CA TYR A 305 -0.54 4.72 -2.29
C TYR A 305 -1.77 3.80 -2.21
N ASN A 306 -2.93 4.35 -2.58
CA ASN A 306 -4.23 3.71 -2.38
C ASN A 306 -4.54 2.64 -3.42
N ILE A 307 -4.39 2.93 -4.72
CA ILE A 307 -4.86 2.05 -5.80
C ILE A 307 -3.78 1.93 -6.87
N ALA A 308 -3.44 0.71 -7.26
CA ALA A 308 -2.72 0.41 -8.49
C ALA A 308 -3.75 0.15 -9.60
N LEU A 309 -3.67 0.84 -10.73
CA LEU A 309 -4.64 0.65 -11.82
C LEU A 309 -4.37 -0.68 -12.54
N SER A 310 -5.38 -1.54 -12.64
CA SER A 310 -5.29 -2.81 -13.36
C SER A 310 -5.03 -2.58 -14.84
N HIS A 311 -5.78 -1.65 -15.44
CA HIS A 311 -5.49 -1.15 -16.78
C HIS A 311 -4.85 0.25 -16.70
N ARG A 312 -3.84 0.53 -17.54
CA ARG A 312 -3.03 1.75 -17.47
C ARG A 312 -3.29 2.62 -18.70
N PRO A 313 -4.29 3.51 -18.67
CA PRO A 313 -4.61 4.32 -19.85
C PRO A 313 -3.42 5.20 -20.23
N ASN A 314 -3.02 5.09 -21.49
CA ASN A 314 -1.91 5.86 -22.03
C ASN A 314 -2.30 7.30 -22.39
N ARG A 315 -1.32 8.15 -22.68
CA ARG A 315 -1.54 9.56 -23.03
C ARG A 315 -2.55 9.74 -24.15
N LYS A 316 -2.58 8.87 -25.17
CA LYS A 316 -3.59 8.89 -26.23
C LYS A 316 -5.01 8.76 -25.68
N ALA A 317 -5.28 7.75 -24.84
CA ALA A 317 -6.59 7.55 -24.21
C ALA A 317 -6.96 8.73 -23.30
N LEU A 318 -5.98 9.24 -22.54
CA LEU A 318 -6.17 10.41 -21.68
C LEU A 318 -6.52 11.69 -22.47
N ILE A 319 -5.98 11.88 -23.68
CA ILE A 319 -6.38 13.00 -24.54
C ILE A 319 -7.77 12.74 -25.15
N ASN A 320 -7.90 11.63 -25.87
CA ASN A 320 -9.03 11.41 -26.77
C ASN A 320 -10.33 11.03 -26.04
N GLU A 321 -10.24 10.29 -24.94
CA GLU A 321 -11.40 9.70 -24.26
C GLU A 321 -11.72 10.47 -22.97
N VAL A 322 -10.68 10.80 -22.19
CA VAL A 322 -10.84 11.58 -20.95
C VAL A 322 -11.05 13.06 -21.27
N GLY A 323 -10.43 13.58 -22.33
CA GLY A 323 -10.50 14.99 -22.71
C GLY A 323 -9.49 15.84 -21.94
N LEU A 324 -8.27 15.32 -21.72
CA LEU A 324 -7.16 16.13 -21.23
C LEU A 324 -6.56 16.93 -22.38
N ASP A 325 -6.33 18.23 -22.14
CA ASP A 325 -5.74 19.14 -23.11
C ASP A 325 -4.29 18.73 -23.45
N SER A 326 -4.01 18.49 -24.74
CA SER A 326 -2.70 18.07 -25.22
C SER A 326 -1.66 19.18 -25.23
N GLU A 327 -2.09 20.44 -25.31
CA GLU A 327 -1.23 21.62 -25.49
C GLU A 327 -0.57 22.06 -24.18
N ILE A 328 -1.14 21.66 -23.05
CA ILE A 328 -0.58 21.97 -21.72
C ILE A 328 0.40 20.90 -21.25
N ARG A 329 1.45 21.35 -20.56
CA ARG A 329 2.41 20.44 -19.91
C ARG A 329 1.76 19.78 -18.70
N TRP A 330 1.66 18.45 -18.72
CA TRP A 330 1.11 17.66 -17.61
C TRP A 330 2.14 17.46 -16.50
N GLY A 331 2.47 18.52 -15.76
CA GLY A 331 3.32 18.44 -14.57
C GLY A 331 2.51 18.03 -13.35
N CYS A 332 1.70 18.98 -12.85
CA CYS A 332 0.63 18.72 -11.89
C CYS A 332 -0.61 19.45 -12.42
N LEU A 333 -1.52 18.70 -13.01
CA LEU A 333 -2.68 19.19 -13.75
C LEU A 333 -3.94 18.96 -12.93
N LYS A 334 -4.75 20.01 -12.69
CA LYS A 334 -6.04 19.85 -12.04
C LYS A 334 -7.02 19.11 -12.96
N LEU A 335 -7.73 18.14 -12.41
CA LEU A 335 -8.73 17.35 -13.11
C LEU A 335 -10.13 17.80 -12.65
N THR A 336 -11.08 17.77 -13.58
CA THR A 336 -12.51 17.81 -13.25
C THR A 336 -12.99 16.45 -12.76
N ASP A 337 -14.12 16.41 -12.06
CA ASP A 337 -14.73 15.16 -11.58
C ASP A 337 -14.99 14.20 -12.75
N LYS A 338 -15.58 14.70 -13.84
CA LYS A 338 -15.83 13.92 -15.06
C LYS A 338 -14.55 13.32 -15.66
N GLN A 339 -13.44 14.05 -15.64
CA GLN A 339 -12.16 13.53 -16.14
C GLN A 339 -11.62 12.45 -15.21
N PHE A 340 -11.70 12.66 -13.90
CA PHE A 340 -11.27 11.68 -12.90
C PHE A 340 -12.10 10.39 -12.98
N ASP A 341 -13.42 10.49 -13.06
CA ASP A 341 -14.32 9.33 -13.19
C ASP A 341 -14.03 8.51 -14.45
N LYS A 342 -13.75 9.18 -15.57
CA LYS A 342 -13.33 8.50 -16.81
C LYS A 342 -11.99 7.79 -16.65
N ILE A 343 -11.03 8.38 -15.92
CA ILE A 343 -9.75 7.72 -15.61
C ILE A 343 -9.98 6.48 -14.74
N LEU A 344 -10.84 6.54 -13.72
CA LEU A 344 -11.18 5.39 -12.89
C LEU A 344 -11.80 4.26 -13.73
N LYS A 345 -12.73 4.60 -14.63
CA LYS A 345 -13.37 3.65 -15.53
C LYS A 345 -12.38 3.02 -16.49
N LEU A 346 -11.55 3.83 -17.17
CA LEU A 346 -10.50 3.32 -18.07
C LEU A 346 -9.43 2.54 -17.32
N GLY A 347 -9.20 2.84 -16.04
CA GLY A 347 -8.24 2.14 -15.19
C GLY A 347 -8.77 0.82 -14.60
N GLU A 348 -10.05 0.51 -14.86
CA GLU A 348 -10.76 -0.66 -14.31
C GLU A 348 -10.73 -0.70 -12.77
N VAL A 349 -10.91 0.47 -12.13
CA VAL A 349 -10.89 0.57 -10.68
C VAL A 349 -12.15 -0.04 -10.08
N ASN A 350 -11.97 -0.90 -9.07
CA ASN A 350 -13.08 -1.43 -8.28
C ASN A 350 -13.74 -0.31 -7.45
N GLU A 351 -15.02 -0.07 -7.67
CA GLU A 351 -15.81 0.99 -7.00
C GLU A 351 -15.84 0.83 -5.47
N SER A 352 -15.51 -0.35 -4.95
CA SER A 352 -15.41 -0.60 -3.50
C SER A 352 -14.28 0.18 -2.82
N PHE A 353 -13.30 0.68 -3.58
CA PHE A 353 -12.30 1.63 -3.07
C PHE A 353 -12.86 3.04 -2.87
N ILE A 354 -13.96 3.40 -3.53
CA ILE A 354 -14.52 4.75 -3.54
C ILE A 354 -15.51 4.92 -2.39
N ILE A 355 -15.43 6.00 -1.64
CA ILE A 355 -16.45 6.42 -0.68
C ILE A 355 -16.96 7.80 -1.11
N ASN A 356 -18.29 7.96 -1.11
CA ASN A 356 -18.96 9.20 -1.47
C ASN A 356 -19.31 10.05 -0.25
#